data_AF-A0A7L2E0C5-F1
#
_entry.id   AF-A0A7L2E0C5-F1
#
_cell.length_a   1.000
_cell.length_b   1.000
_cell.length_c   1.000
_cell.angle_alpha   90.00
_cell.angle_beta   90.00
_cell.angle_gamma   90.00
#
_symmetry.space_group_name_H-M   'P 1'
#
loop_
_entity.id
_entity.type
_entity.pdbx_description
1 polymer ?
#
loop_
_entity_poly.entity_id
_entity_poly.type
_entity_poly.pdbx_seq_one_letter_code
_entity_poly.pdbx_strand_id
1 'polypeptide(L)'
;MRTLVILTLLAVLVMAATCYESHESMESHEYLNPFLNRRRANDFIQADTRLRAITQERIRERSKAPQEHQRELCEDYYPCEMYAFRHGYAAAYKHYFGRRRTK
;
A
#
# COMPACT_ATOMS: atom_id res chain seq x y z
N MET A 1 5.73 52.54 -21.95
CA MET A 1 5.08 51.33 -22.51
C MET A 1 6.05 50.16 -22.66
N ARG A 2 7.15 50.30 -23.41
CA ARG A 2 8.16 49.23 -23.60
C ARG A 2 8.75 48.67 -22.31
N THR A 3 9.10 49.54 -21.35
CA THR A 3 9.67 49.14 -20.06
C THR A 3 8.68 48.33 -19.21
N LEU A 4 7.41 48.72 -19.20
CA LEU A 4 6.35 47.98 -18.51
C LEU A 4 6.15 46.59 -19.13
N VAL A 5 6.17 46.48 -20.46
CA VAL A 5 6.08 45.20 -21.17
C VAL A 5 7.26 44.27 -20.85
N ILE A 6 8.47 44.82 -20.71
CA ILE A 6 9.65 44.03 -20.34
C ILE A 6 9.53 43.52 -18.90
N LEU A 7 9.07 44.38 -17.97
CA LEU A 7 8.89 43.99 -16.57
C LEU A 7 7.79 42.93 -16.40
N THR A 8 6.68 43.03 -17.14
CA THR A 8 5.62 42.02 -17.07
C THR A 8 6.07 40.69 -17.64
N LEU A 9 6.84 40.68 -18.73
CA LEU A 9 7.41 39.44 -19.29
C LEU A 9 8.39 38.76 -18.32
N LEU A 10 9.25 39.55 -17.65
CA LEU A 10 10.16 39.01 -16.64
C LEU A 10 9.41 38.42 -15.44
N ALA A 11 8.34 39.08 -14.97
CA ALA A 11 7.52 38.56 -13.88
C ALA A 11 6.84 37.23 -14.24
N VAL A 12 6.31 37.11 -15.47
CA VAL A 12 5.70 35.86 -15.96
C VAL A 12 6.73 34.74 -16.07
N LEU A 13 7.94 35.03 -16.55
CA LEU A 13 9.02 34.05 -16.65
C LEU A 13 9.46 33.53 -15.27
N VAL A 14 9.59 34.42 -14.28
CA VAL A 14 9.92 34.03 -12.90
C VAL A 14 8.83 33.14 -12.33
N MET A 15 7.56 33.52 -12.45
CA MET A 15 6.42 32.72 -11.99
C MET A 15 6.41 31.32 -12.65
N ALA A 16 6.62 31.23 -13.96
CA ALA A 16 6.65 29.95 -14.66
C ALA A 16 7.83 29.08 -14.19
N ALA A 17 9.00 29.66 -13.95
CA ALA A 17 10.18 28.93 -13.48
C ALA A 17 10.05 28.46 -12.03
N THR A 18 9.37 29.22 -11.16
CA THR A 18 9.23 28.87 -9.74
C THR A 18 7.99 28.03 -9.43
N CYS A 19 6.95 28.09 -10.26
CA CYS A 19 5.70 27.36 -10.04
C CYS A 19 5.63 26.00 -10.77
N TYR A 20 6.63 25.66 -11.59
CA TYR A 20 6.64 24.40 -12.34
C TYR A 20 6.97 23.17 -11.47
N GLU A 21 7.49 23.36 -10.25
CA GLU A 21 7.98 22.27 -9.41
C GLU A 21 7.15 22.07 -8.13
N SER A 22 5.84 22.27 -8.16
CA SER A 22 4.95 21.85 -7.07
C SER A 22 4.59 20.37 -7.21
N HIS A 23 5.61 19.51 -7.20
CA HIS A 23 5.42 18.05 -7.15
C HIS A 23 4.87 17.56 -5.79
N GLU A 24 4.61 18.48 -4.85
CA GLU A 24 4.11 18.19 -3.49
C GLU A 24 2.74 17.50 -3.47
N SER A 25 1.97 17.53 -4.57
CA SER A 25 0.68 16.81 -4.63
C SER A 25 0.78 15.35 -5.08
N MET A 26 1.98 14.84 -5.43
CA MET A 26 2.19 13.44 -5.80
C MET A 26 2.60 12.58 -4.59
N GLU A 27 2.21 13.01 -3.38
CA GLU A 27 2.54 12.37 -2.10
C GLU A 27 1.57 11.24 -1.73
N SER A 28 1.29 10.36 -2.69
CA SER A 28 0.80 9.02 -2.35
C SER A 28 1.32 8.04 -3.40
N HIS A 29 2.52 7.52 -3.15
CA HIS A 29 3.07 6.35 -3.86
C HIS A 29 2.27 5.05 -3.59
N GLU A 30 1.00 5.16 -3.20
CA GLU A 30 0.06 4.08 -2.93
C GLU A 30 -0.81 3.73 -4.15
N TYR A 31 -0.54 4.31 -5.33
CA TYR A 31 -1.34 4.10 -6.55
C TYR A 31 -1.54 2.62 -6.92
N LEU A 32 -0.60 1.74 -6.56
CA LEU A 32 -0.67 0.33 -6.92
C LEU A 32 -1.35 -0.57 -5.86
N ASN A 33 -1.31 -0.21 -4.58
CA ASN A 33 -1.84 -1.02 -3.47
C ASN A 33 -2.40 -0.10 -2.35
N PRO A 34 -3.56 0.56 -2.56
CA PRO A 34 -4.16 1.46 -1.58
C PRO A 34 -4.73 0.72 -0.35
N PHE A 35 -4.77 -0.62 -0.39
CA PHE A 35 -5.28 -1.44 0.70
C PHE A 35 -4.13 -2.09 1.47
N LEU A 36 -4.03 -1.77 2.76
CA LEU A 36 -3.15 -2.47 3.68
C LEU A 36 -3.72 -3.84 4.03
N ASN A 37 -2.85 -4.84 4.14
CA ASN A 37 -3.27 -6.13 4.69
C ASN A 37 -3.72 -5.98 6.15
N ARG A 38 -4.55 -6.91 6.61
CA ARG A 38 -5.17 -6.87 7.95
C ARG A 38 -4.14 -6.70 9.07
N ARG A 39 -2.97 -7.36 8.96
CA ARG A 39 -1.91 -7.30 9.97
C ARG A 39 -1.29 -5.91 10.05
N ARG A 40 -0.93 -5.31 8.91
CA ARG A 40 -0.38 -3.94 8.85
C ARG A 40 -1.41 -2.89 9.26
N ALA A 41 -2.68 -3.09 8.91
CA ALA A 41 -3.75 -2.17 9.30
C ALA A 41 -3.95 -2.12 10.83
N ASN A 42 -3.71 -3.22 11.54
CA ASN A 42 -3.85 -3.29 12.99
C ASN A 42 -2.83 -2.41 13.74
N ASP A 43 -1.70 -2.07 13.10
CA ASP A 43 -0.67 -1.20 13.69
C ASP A 43 -1.16 0.25 13.87
N PHE A 44 -2.19 0.67 13.14
CA PHE A 44 -2.76 2.01 13.18
C PHE A 44 -3.90 2.18 14.21
N ILE A 45 -4.26 1.12 14.95
CA ILE A 45 -5.34 1.21 15.94
C ILE A 45 -4.88 1.98 17.18
N GLN A 46 -5.70 2.95 17.60
CA GLN A 46 -5.46 3.89 18.70
C GLN A 46 -5.11 3.19 20.03
N ALA A 47 -4.18 3.78 20.80
CA ALA A 47 -3.59 3.18 22.00
C ALA A 47 -4.64 2.72 23.04
N ASP A 48 -5.73 3.46 23.21
CA ASP A 48 -6.75 3.19 24.23
C ASP A 48 -7.56 1.92 23.96
N THR A 49 -7.70 1.53 22.68
CA THR A 49 -8.36 0.28 22.28
C THR A 49 -7.37 -0.86 22.01
N ARG A 50 -6.07 -0.56 22.02
CA ARG A 50 -4.99 -1.46 21.59
C ARG A 50 -4.95 -2.76 22.38
N LEU A 51 -5.12 -2.73 23.71
CA LEU A 51 -5.06 -3.95 24.52
C LEU A 51 -6.21 -4.92 24.19
N ARG A 52 -7.42 -4.38 23.99
CA ARG A 52 -8.60 -5.16 23.60
C ARG A 52 -8.44 -5.70 22.18
N ALA A 53 -7.97 -4.85 21.25
CA ALA A 53 -7.70 -5.24 19.86
C ALA A 53 -6.64 -6.35 19.77
N ILE A 54 -5.52 -6.22 20.48
CA ILE A 54 -4.47 -7.25 20.55
C ILE A 54 -5.04 -8.57 21.10
N THR A 55 -5.86 -8.51 22.15
CA THR A 55 -6.44 -9.70 22.77
C THR A 55 -7.42 -10.40 21.82
N GLN A 56 -8.27 -9.63 21.13
CA GLN A 56 -9.19 -10.15 20.12
C GLN A 56 -8.44 -10.74 18.92
N GLU A 57 -7.40 -10.07 18.43
CA GLU A 57 -6.60 -10.58 17.31
C GLU A 57 -5.87 -11.87 17.71
N ARG A 58 -5.31 -11.98 18.92
CA ARG A 58 -4.73 -13.25 19.41
C ARG A 58 -5.74 -14.40 19.46
N ILE A 59 -6.97 -14.13 19.88
CA ILE A 59 -8.02 -15.15 19.88
C ILE A 59 -8.35 -15.57 18.44
N ARG A 60 -8.46 -14.60 17.53
CA ARG A 60 -8.69 -14.85 16.10
C ARG A 60 -7.55 -15.64 15.46
N GLU A 61 -6.29 -15.31 15.74
CA GLU A 61 -5.12 -16.03 15.24
C GLU A 61 -5.13 -17.50 15.66
N ARG A 62 -5.63 -17.81 16.86
CA ARG A 62 -5.77 -19.20 17.34
C ARG A 62 -6.87 -19.99 16.64
N SER A 63 -7.95 -19.33 16.22
CA SER A 63 -9.08 -19.96 15.52
C SER A 63 -9.03 -19.76 14.01
N LYS A 64 -7.94 -19.20 13.48
CA LYS A 64 -7.78 -18.85 12.07
C LYS A 64 -7.87 -20.09 11.18
N ALA A 65 -8.65 -19.99 10.11
CA ALA A 65 -8.81 -21.09 9.17
C ALA A 65 -7.50 -21.30 8.36
N PRO A 66 -7.16 -22.55 7.98
CA PRO A 66 -5.98 -22.80 7.14
C PRO A 66 -5.97 -22.00 5.83
N GLN A 67 -7.14 -21.78 5.23
CA GLN A 67 -7.30 -20.99 4.01
C GLN A 67 -6.99 -19.51 4.23
N GLU A 68 -7.39 -18.96 5.38
CA GLU A 68 -7.07 -17.59 5.78
C GLU A 68 -5.56 -17.44 6.00
N HIS A 69 -4.93 -18.43 6.63
CA HIS A 69 -3.48 -18.44 6.79
C HIS A 69 -2.74 -18.48 5.44
N GLN A 70 -3.18 -19.32 4.49
CA GLN A 70 -2.62 -19.39 3.14
C GLN A 70 -2.75 -18.07 2.38
N ARG A 71 -3.90 -17.41 2.52
CA ARG A 71 -4.15 -16.10 1.93
C ARG A 71 -3.20 -15.05 2.49
N GLU A 72 -3.10 -14.94 3.82
CA GLU A 72 -2.20 -13.98 4.45
C GLU A 72 -0.74 -14.18 4.04
N LEU A 73 -0.30 -15.43 3.92
CA LEU A 73 1.05 -15.78 3.44
C LEU A 73 1.30 -15.32 2.00
N CYS A 74 0.25 -15.33 1.17
CA CYS A 74 0.30 -14.86 -0.21
C CYS A 74 0.27 -13.33 -0.29
N GLU A 75 -0.53 -12.66 0.55
CA GLU A 75 -0.55 -11.19 0.70
C GLU A 75 0.82 -10.66 1.20
N ASP A 76 1.51 -11.41 2.07
CA ASP A 76 2.85 -11.05 2.56
C ASP A 76 3.96 -11.23 1.49
N TYR A 77 3.70 -11.94 0.39
CA TYR A 77 4.66 -12.19 -0.69
C TYR A 77 4.18 -11.60 -2.01
N TYR A 78 4.71 -10.40 -2.35
CA TYR A 78 4.28 -9.59 -3.48
C TYR A 78 4.08 -10.33 -4.82
N PRO A 79 4.96 -11.27 -5.24
CA PRO A 79 4.71 -12.05 -6.46
C PRO A 79 3.47 -12.95 -6.37
N CYS A 80 3.19 -13.53 -5.20
CA CYS A 80 1.97 -14.31 -4.97
C CYS A 80 0.74 -13.43 -4.94
N GLU A 81 0.78 -12.28 -4.27
CA GLU A 81 -0.30 -11.29 -4.25
C GLU A 81 -0.68 -10.86 -5.68
N MET A 82 0.31 -10.48 -6.50
CA MET A 82 0.10 -10.07 -7.89
C MET A 82 -0.50 -11.17 -8.77
N TYR A 83 -0.11 -12.42 -8.54
CA TYR A 83 -0.69 -13.57 -9.22
C TYR A 83 -2.11 -13.88 -8.72
N ALA A 84 -2.37 -13.72 -7.41
CA ALA A 84 -3.66 -13.93 -6.78
C ALA A 84 -4.73 -12.97 -7.32
N PHE A 85 -4.37 -11.74 -7.69
CA PHE A 85 -5.30 -10.80 -8.33
C PHE A 85 -5.91 -11.34 -9.63
N ARG A 86 -5.19 -12.21 -10.36
CA ARG A 86 -5.65 -12.78 -11.64
C ARG A 86 -6.22 -14.19 -11.51
N HIS A 87 -5.64 -15.01 -10.63
CA HIS A 87 -5.93 -16.45 -10.54
C HIS A 87 -6.56 -16.88 -9.21
N GLY A 88 -6.70 -15.96 -8.25
CA GLY A 88 -7.18 -16.23 -6.91
C GLY A 88 -6.09 -16.78 -5.96
N TYR A 89 -6.32 -16.59 -4.66
CA TYR A 89 -5.36 -16.94 -3.61
C TYR A 89 -5.03 -18.43 -3.53
N ALA A 90 -6.00 -19.32 -3.75
CA ALA A 90 -5.75 -20.76 -3.69
C ALA A 90 -4.79 -21.23 -4.79
N ALA A 91 -4.96 -20.73 -6.02
CA ALA A 91 -4.09 -21.05 -7.15
C ALA A 91 -2.71 -20.41 -6.98
N ALA A 92 -2.67 -19.14 -6.54
CA ALA A 92 -1.42 -18.42 -6.25
C ALA A 92 -0.60 -19.12 -5.17
N TYR A 93 -1.24 -19.47 -4.05
CA TYR A 93 -0.57 -20.18 -2.96
C TYR A 93 0.03 -21.50 -3.43
N LYS A 94 -0.73 -22.29 -4.21
CA LYS A 94 -0.21 -23.54 -4.79
C LYS A 94 0.95 -23.30 -5.75
N HIS A 95 0.90 -22.24 -6.55
CA HIS A 95 1.95 -21.91 -7.52
C HIS A 95 3.29 -21.59 -6.84
N TYR A 96 3.27 -20.74 -5.80
CA TYR A 96 4.49 -20.27 -5.12
C TYR A 96 4.92 -21.15 -3.93
N PHE A 97 3.98 -21.66 -3.15
CA PHE A 97 4.25 -22.40 -1.90
C PHE A 97 3.92 -23.90 -1.99
N GLY A 98 3.16 -24.33 -2.99
CA GLY A 98 2.78 -25.74 -3.15
C GLY A 98 3.92 -26.68 -3.54
N ARG A 99 5.10 -26.16 -3.92
CA ARG A 99 6.26 -26.94 -4.37
C ARG A 99 7.18 -27.47 -3.26
N ARG A 100 6.84 -27.31 -1.97
CA ARG A 100 7.63 -27.89 -0.87
C ARG A 100 6.75 -28.58 0.18
N ARG A 101 6.40 -29.84 -0.09
CA ARG A 101 6.21 -30.90 0.93
C ARG A 101 6.67 -32.24 0.37
N THR A 102 7.94 -32.35 0.01
CA THR A 102 8.66 -33.63 0.02
C THR A 102 9.68 -33.54 1.14
N LYS A 103 9.29 -34.00 2.32
CA LYS A 103 10.19 -34.48 3.35
C LYS A 103 9.51 -35.63 4.07
#